data_AF-A0A6S7BQR5-F1
#
_entry.id   AF-A0A6S7BQR5-F1
#
_cell.length_a   1.000
_cell.length_b   1.000
_cell.length_c   1.000
_cell.angle_alpha   90.00
_cell.angle_beta   90.00
_cell.angle_gamma   90.00
#
_symmetry.space_group_name_H-M   'P 1'
#
loop_
_entity.id
_entity.type
_entity.pdbx_description
1 polymer ?
#
loop_
_entity_poly.entity_id
_entity_poly.type
_entity_poly.pdbx_seq_one_letter_code
_entity_poly.pdbx_strand_id
1 'polypeptide(L)'
;MAYKHFTLADLRVLLAPLSAVRRQAVLYILDTHGTIDATLILGWKEALRTPTASFARDLILAQPRHLRLDYVFWEYHENGSAAPLFGLENSVSETTMGRSFAELQARYDRMAWVDLKLEGAGSGGTVRRQSSHAGHRTRAAKEGR
;
A
#
# COMPACT_ATOMS: atom_id res chain seq x y z
N MET A 1 -4.77 -29.25 -5.32
CA MET A 1 -3.82 -28.12 -5.45
C MET A 1 -3.83 -27.36 -4.14
N ALA A 2 -2.79 -27.50 -3.31
CA ALA A 2 -2.72 -26.76 -2.04
C ALA A 2 -2.61 -25.26 -2.36
N TYR A 3 -3.57 -24.46 -1.92
CA TYR A 3 -3.51 -23.01 -2.10
C TYR A 3 -2.34 -22.47 -1.27
N LYS A 4 -1.22 -22.16 -1.93
CA LYS A 4 -0.13 -21.43 -1.27
C LYS A 4 -0.69 -20.08 -0.84
N HIS A 5 -0.77 -19.85 0.47
CA HIS A 5 -1.21 -18.57 1.01
C HIS A 5 -0.28 -17.46 0.50
N PHE A 6 -0.87 -16.35 0.05
CA PHE A 6 -0.10 -15.16 -0.27
C PHE A 6 0.36 -14.52 1.04
N THR A 7 1.67 -14.28 1.16
CA THR A 7 2.30 -13.73 2.37
C THR A 7 2.92 -12.37 2.10
N LEU A 8 3.32 -11.67 3.16
CA LEU A 8 4.08 -10.41 3.04
C LEU A 8 5.42 -10.61 2.32
N ALA A 9 6.06 -11.77 2.48
CA ALA A 9 7.28 -12.11 1.75
C ALA A 9 7.01 -12.23 0.25
N ASP A 10 5.89 -12.87 -0.15
CA ASP A 10 5.49 -12.96 -1.55
C ASP A 10 5.22 -11.57 -2.13
N LEU A 11 4.53 -10.68 -1.38
CA LEU A 11 4.29 -9.30 -1.81
C LEU A 11 5.60 -8.51 -2.01
N ARG A 12 6.57 -8.67 -1.10
CA ARG A 12 7.87 -8.00 -1.21
C ARG A 12 8.65 -8.47 -2.42
N VAL A 13 8.69 -9.78 -2.67
CA VAL A 13 9.34 -10.38 -3.85
C VAL A 13 8.64 -9.90 -5.12
N LEU A 14 7.30 -9.90 -5.11
CA LEU A 14 6.48 -9.44 -6.22
C LEU A 14 6.82 -7.99 -6.58
N LEU A 15 6.80 -7.07 -5.62
CA LEU A 15 7.07 -5.65 -5.88
C LEU A 15 8.57 -5.30 -5.96
N ALA A 16 9.48 -6.27 -5.86
CA ALA A 16 10.93 -6.03 -5.88
C ALA A 16 11.43 -5.25 -7.11
N PRO A 17 10.92 -5.51 -8.34
CA PRO A 17 11.35 -4.79 -9.55
C PRO A 17 10.98 -3.30 -9.60
N LEU A 18 10.00 -2.86 -8.81
CA LEU A 18 9.59 -1.46 -8.77
C LEU A 18 10.64 -0.59 -8.05
N SER A 19 10.75 0.66 -8.50
CA SER A 19 11.51 1.68 -7.76
C SER A 19 10.94 1.86 -6.35
N ALA A 20 11.76 2.36 -5.42
CA ALA A 20 11.35 2.50 -4.02
C ALA A 20 10.06 3.34 -3.86
N VAL A 21 9.95 4.44 -4.58
CA VAL A 21 8.77 5.31 -4.54
C VAL A 21 7.55 4.62 -5.16
N ARG A 22 7.69 3.98 -6.33
CA ARG A 22 6.57 3.24 -6.96
C ARG A 22 6.04 2.14 -6.04
N ARG A 23 6.95 1.40 -5.39
CA ARG A 23 6.58 0.37 -4.40
C ARG A 23 5.86 0.98 -3.19
N GLN A 24 6.32 2.12 -2.67
CA GLN A 24 5.64 2.81 -1.57
C GLN A 24 4.25 3.32 -1.97
N ALA A 25 4.08 3.86 -3.18
CA ALA A 25 2.78 4.26 -3.70
C ALA A 25 1.83 3.07 -3.83
N VAL A 26 2.30 1.93 -4.36
CA VAL A 26 1.49 0.69 -4.44
C VAL A 26 1.06 0.22 -3.05
N LEU A 27 1.99 0.19 -2.09
CA LEU A 27 1.67 -0.22 -0.72
C LEU A 27 0.68 0.74 -0.05
N TYR A 28 0.79 2.04 -0.33
CA TYR A 28 -0.17 3.04 0.14
C TYR A 28 -1.56 2.77 -0.44
N ILE A 29 -1.68 2.57 -1.76
CA ILE A 29 -2.96 2.29 -2.42
C ILE A 29 -3.61 1.04 -1.83
N LEU A 30 -2.82 -0.02 -1.62
CA LEU A 30 -3.29 -1.29 -1.04
C LEU A 30 -3.82 -1.11 0.39
N ASP A 31 -3.11 -0.36 1.23
CA ASP A 31 -3.49 -0.11 2.62
C ASP A 31 -4.72 0.81 2.74
N THR A 32 -4.84 1.80 1.86
CA THR A 32 -5.97 2.75 1.90
C THR A 32 -7.18 2.33 1.06
N HIS A 33 -7.11 1.19 0.35
CA HIS A 33 -8.09 0.80 -0.68
C HIS A 33 -8.38 1.92 -1.70
N GLY A 34 -7.33 2.66 -2.07
CA GLY A 34 -7.44 3.80 -2.98
C GLY A 34 -7.46 3.38 -4.46
N THR A 35 -7.44 4.36 -5.35
CA THR A 35 -7.17 4.14 -6.78
C THR A 35 -5.76 4.62 -7.12
N ILE A 36 -5.21 4.09 -8.22
CA ILE A 36 -3.94 4.56 -8.78
C ILE A 36 -4.06 6.06 -9.07
N ASP A 37 -5.06 6.47 -9.84
CA ASP A 37 -5.24 7.88 -10.26
C ASP A 37 -5.30 8.84 -9.07
N ALA A 38 -6.09 8.52 -8.03
CA ALA A 38 -6.20 9.36 -6.84
C ALA A 38 -4.87 9.47 -6.09
N THR A 39 -4.06 8.41 -6.10
CA THR A 39 -2.76 8.41 -5.43
C THR A 39 -1.71 9.20 -6.20
N LEU A 40 -1.76 9.16 -7.54
CA LEU A 40 -0.84 9.94 -8.40
C LEU A 40 -1.01 11.44 -8.22
N ILE A 41 -2.23 11.90 -7.92
CA ILE A 41 -2.55 13.32 -7.67
C ILE A 41 -2.64 13.67 -6.18
N LEU A 42 -2.31 12.74 -5.29
CA LEU A 42 -2.45 12.94 -3.84
C LEU A 42 -1.54 14.07 -3.37
N GLY A 43 -2.15 15.17 -2.91
CA GLY A 43 -1.42 16.32 -2.40
C GLY A 43 -1.01 16.19 -0.94
N TRP A 44 0.08 16.84 -0.53
CA TRP A 44 0.56 16.84 0.86
C TRP A 44 -0.49 17.30 1.89
N LYS A 45 -1.27 18.32 1.54
CA LYS A 45 -2.32 18.86 2.43
C LYS A 45 -3.44 17.84 2.66
N GLU A 46 -3.79 17.08 1.64
CA GLU A 46 -4.82 16.04 1.72
C GLU A 46 -4.29 14.83 2.50
N ALA A 47 -3.12 14.32 2.11
CA ALA A 47 -2.48 13.17 2.74
C ALA A 47 -2.29 13.32 4.25
N LEU A 48 -1.97 14.52 4.73
CA LEU A 48 -1.77 14.80 6.16
C LEU A 48 -3.07 15.04 6.94
N ARG A 49 -4.20 15.29 6.26
CA ARG A 49 -5.51 15.51 6.88
C ARG A 49 -6.35 14.25 6.92
N THR A 50 -6.20 13.39 5.93
CA THR A 50 -6.96 12.14 5.83
C THR A 50 -6.58 11.20 6.97
N PRO A 51 -7.54 10.75 7.80
CA PRO A 51 -7.27 9.72 8.79
C PRO A 51 -6.87 8.43 8.07
N THR A 52 -5.64 7.98 8.26
CA THR A 52 -5.10 6.75 7.67
C THR A 52 -4.50 5.85 8.76
N ALA A 53 -4.37 4.56 8.45
CA ALA A 53 -3.66 3.63 9.33
C ALA A 53 -2.20 4.07 9.51
N SER A 54 -1.57 3.63 10.61
CA SER A 54 -0.18 4.02 10.92
C SER A 54 0.77 3.66 9.79
N PHE A 55 0.55 2.54 9.10
CA PHE A 55 1.38 2.09 7.99
C PHE A 55 1.33 3.06 6.79
N ALA A 56 0.15 3.37 6.25
CA ALA A 56 0.00 4.39 5.19
C ALA A 56 0.58 5.75 5.60
N ARG A 57 0.40 6.15 6.87
CA ARG A 57 0.97 7.40 7.38
C ARG A 57 2.50 7.38 7.36
N ASP A 58 3.13 6.28 7.76
CA ASP A 58 4.58 6.13 7.72
C ASP A 58 5.12 6.20 6.29
N LEU A 59 4.40 5.64 5.31
CA LEU A 59 4.75 5.74 3.89
C LEU A 59 4.72 7.19 3.38
N ILE A 60 3.73 7.99 3.80
CA ILE A 60 3.63 9.42 3.48
C ILE A 60 4.81 10.18 4.10
N LEU A 61 5.10 9.96 5.38
CA LEU A 61 6.14 10.68 6.10
C LEU A 61 7.56 10.35 5.62
N ALA A 62 7.76 9.19 5.01
CA ALA A 62 9.02 8.80 4.39
C ALA A 62 9.31 9.54 3.07
N GLN A 63 8.32 10.17 2.43
CA GLN A 63 8.54 10.91 1.18
C GLN A 63 9.26 12.25 1.42
N PRO A 64 10.14 12.68 0.51
CA PRO A 64 10.83 13.96 0.63
C PRO A 64 9.85 15.15 0.49
N ARG A 65 9.87 16.06 1.48
CA ARG A 65 8.95 17.23 1.56
C ARG A 65 9.54 18.55 1.08
N HIS A 66 10.84 18.60 0.83
CA HIS A 66 11.58 19.87 0.73
C HIS A 66 11.55 20.55 -0.65
N LEU A 67 10.83 20.01 -1.64
CA LEU A 67 10.92 20.48 -3.03
C LEU A 67 9.77 21.36 -3.56
N ARG A 68 8.88 21.90 -2.72
CA ARG A 68 7.71 22.69 -3.19
C ARG A 68 6.84 21.97 -4.23
N LEU A 69 6.93 20.64 -4.31
CA LEU A 69 6.08 19.83 -5.17
C LEU A 69 4.77 19.54 -4.45
N ASP A 70 3.65 19.69 -5.17
CA ASP A 70 2.32 19.60 -4.56
C ASP A 70 1.95 18.16 -4.18
N TYR A 71 2.38 17.17 -4.96
CA TYR A 71 2.04 15.75 -4.75
C TYR A 71 2.99 15.05 -3.77
N VAL A 72 2.51 13.95 -3.19
CA VAL A 72 3.26 13.14 -2.21
C VAL A 72 4.29 12.23 -2.90
N PHE A 73 3.89 11.55 -3.98
CA PHE A 73 4.72 10.55 -4.65
C PHE A 73 5.32 11.10 -5.94
N TRP A 74 6.65 11.16 -5.99
CA TRP A 74 7.43 11.63 -7.14
C TRP A 74 8.61 10.71 -7.44
N GLU A 75 8.85 10.45 -8.71
CA GLU A 75 10.04 9.75 -9.17
C GLU A 75 11.08 10.76 -9.64
N TYR A 76 12.33 10.55 -9.23
CA TYR A 76 13.46 11.34 -9.71
C TYR A 76 14.12 10.59 -10.87
N HIS A 77 14.27 11.29 -11.98
CA HIS A 77 15.06 10.82 -13.10
C HIS A 77 16.54 11.10 -12.85
N GLU A 78 17.42 10.40 -13.58
CA GLU A 78 18.88 10.54 -13.47
C GLU A 78 19.37 11.97 -13.74
N ASN A 79 18.62 12.74 -14.53
CA ASN A 79 18.88 14.16 -14.79
C ASN A 79 18.46 15.10 -13.64
N GLY A 80 17.99 14.58 -12.51
CA GLY A 80 17.53 15.33 -11.35
C GLY A 80 16.12 15.93 -11.46
N SER A 81 15.41 15.69 -12.57
CA SER A 81 14.02 16.13 -12.71
C SER A 81 13.07 15.22 -11.92
N ALA A 82 12.05 15.84 -11.31
CA ALA A 82 10.98 15.13 -10.62
C ALA A 82 9.76 15.03 -11.52
N ALA A 83 9.18 13.83 -11.65
CA ALA A 83 7.95 13.59 -12.39
C ALA A 83 6.95 12.77 -11.55
N PRO A 84 5.64 12.90 -11.82
CA PRO A 84 4.64 11.97 -11.30
C PRO A 84 4.97 10.52 -11.72
N LEU A 85 4.39 9.54 -11.03
CA LEU A 85 4.61 8.12 -11.34
C LEU A 85 3.85 7.67 -12.60
N PHE A 86 4.19 8.25 -13.75
CA PHE A 86 3.58 7.88 -15.03
C PHE A 86 3.74 6.38 -15.31
N GLY A 87 2.69 5.77 -15.84
CA GLY A 87 2.66 4.35 -16.17
C GLY A 87 2.73 3.43 -14.96
N LEU A 88 2.40 3.89 -13.73
CA LEU A 88 2.41 3.04 -12.54
C LEU A 88 1.56 1.78 -12.72
N GLU A 89 0.38 1.89 -13.32
CA GLU A 89 -0.49 0.75 -13.61
C GLU A 89 0.19 -0.28 -14.52
N ASN A 90 0.84 0.17 -15.60
CA ASN A 90 1.59 -0.70 -16.49
C ASN A 90 2.75 -1.39 -15.75
N SER A 91 3.51 -0.64 -14.95
CA SER A 91 4.60 -1.21 -14.15
C SER A 91 4.10 -2.26 -13.16
N VAL A 92 2.95 -2.04 -12.52
CA VAL A 92 2.34 -3.04 -11.63
C VAL A 92 1.89 -4.26 -12.42
N SER A 93 1.21 -4.08 -13.55
CA SER A 93 0.75 -5.17 -14.41
C SER A 93 1.93 -6.04 -14.88
N GLU A 94 2.98 -5.43 -15.41
CA GLU A 94 4.21 -6.10 -15.84
C GLU A 94 4.85 -6.89 -14.69
N THR A 95 5.01 -6.24 -13.54
CA THR A 95 5.64 -6.84 -12.35
C THR A 95 4.82 -7.99 -11.77
N THR A 96 3.50 -7.96 -11.96
CA THR A 96 2.58 -8.98 -11.44
C THR A 96 2.22 -10.06 -12.45
N MET A 97 3.00 -10.18 -13.54
CA MET A 97 2.80 -11.15 -14.64
C MET A 97 1.43 -10.97 -15.32
N GLY A 98 1.05 -9.72 -15.59
CA GLY A 98 -0.17 -9.35 -16.30
C GLY A 98 -1.43 -9.32 -15.42
N ARG A 99 -1.29 -9.39 -14.10
CA ARG A 99 -2.45 -9.24 -13.20
C ARG A 99 -2.87 -7.78 -13.12
N SER A 100 -4.17 -7.58 -13.04
CA SER A 100 -4.75 -6.27 -12.75
C SER A 100 -4.43 -5.84 -11.32
N PHE A 101 -4.45 -4.52 -11.09
CA PHE A 101 -4.32 -3.98 -9.74
C PHE A 101 -5.42 -4.48 -8.79
N ALA A 102 -6.65 -4.67 -9.30
CA ALA A 102 -7.76 -5.21 -8.52
C ALA A 102 -7.49 -6.63 -7.99
N GLU A 103 -6.83 -7.49 -8.79
CA GLU A 103 -6.42 -8.81 -8.34
C GLU A 103 -5.32 -8.76 -7.28
N LEU A 104 -4.41 -7.78 -7.38
CA LEU A 104 -3.40 -7.53 -6.36
C LEU A 104 -4.03 -7.10 -5.03
N GLN A 105 -5.00 -6.17 -5.07
CA GLN A 105 -5.79 -5.79 -3.89
C GLN A 105 -6.48 -6.99 -3.25
N ALA A 106 -7.19 -7.80 -4.06
CA ALA A 106 -7.88 -8.98 -3.56
C ALA A 106 -6.92 -10.03 -2.94
N ARG A 107 -5.65 -10.06 -3.33
CA ARG A 107 -4.62 -10.91 -2.71
C ARG A 107 -4.11 -10.32 -1.41
N TYR A 108 -3.88 -9.00 -1.39
CA TYR A 108 -3.47 -8.26 -0.22
C TYR A 108 -4.50 -8.40 0.91
N ASP A 109 -5.80 -8.27 0.61
CA ASP A 109 -6.88 -8.39 1.59
C ASP A 109 -6.99 -9.79 2.22
N ARG A 110 -6.53 -10.82 1.49
CA ARG A 110 -6.52 -12.22 1.93
C ARG A 110 -5.15 -12.68 2.46
N MET A 111 -4.18 -11.76 2.53
CA MET A 111 -2.81 -12.06 2.90
C MET A 111 -2.72 -12.49 4.37
N ALA A 112 -1.89 -13.51 4.63
CA ALA A 112 -1.51 -13.84 5.99
C ALA A 112 -0.41 -12.88 6.47
N TRP A 113 -0.75 -12.04 7.45
CA TRP A 113 0.17 -11.11 8.10
C TRP A 113 1.02 -11.85 9.14
N VAL A 114 1.94 -12.70 8.69
CA VAL A 114 2.91 -13.37 9.57
C VAL A 114 4.16 -12.51 9.66
N ASP A 115 4.40 -11.95 10.85
CA ASP A 115 5.59 -11.14 11.14
C ASP A 115 6.72 -12.07 11.59
N LEU A 116 7.67 -12.36 10.69
CA LEU A 116 8.78 -13.30 10.94
C LEU A 116 9.72 -12.89 12.09
N LYS A 117 9.55 -11.69 12.67
CA LYS A 117 10.24 -11.30 13.92
C LYS A 117 9.82 -12.14 15.14
N LEU A 118 8.69 -12.84 15.08
CA LEU A 118 8.19 -13.68 16.18
C LEU A 118 8.65 -15.15 16.11
N GLU A 119 9.26 -15.61 15.02
CA GLU A 119 9.67 -17.02 14.89
C GLU A 119 11.12 -17.31 15.31
N GLY A 120 11.91 -16.27 15.65
CA GLY A 120 13.30 -16.41 16.11
C GLY A 120 13.50 -16.59 17.61
N ALA A 121 12.44 -16.55 18.43
CA ALA A 121 12.53 -16.73 19.88
C ALA A 121 11.60 -17.87 20.31
N GLY A 122 12.21 -18.86 20.95
CA GLY A 122 11.63 -20.18 21.20
C GLY A 122 10.23 -20.21 21.84
N SER A 123 9.49 -21.26 21.47
CA SER A 123 8.58 -22.04 22.31
C SER A 123 7.65 -21.26 23.24
N GLY A 124 6.40 -21.09 22.82
CA GLY A 124 5.32 -20.68 23.72
C GLY A 124 4.23 -19.91 22.98
N GLY A 125 3.37 -20.63 22.27
CA GLY A 125 2.27 -20.07 21.50
C GLY A 125 1.44 -19.09 22.33
N THR A 126 1.53 -17.81 21.99
CA THR A 126 0.43 -16.86 22.16
C THR A 126 0.27 -16.17 20.82
N VAL A 127 -0.68 -16.69 20.03
CA VAL A 127 -1.23 -15.99 18.88
C VAL A 127 -1.87 -14.72 19.43
N ARG A 128 -1.13 -13.62 19.47
CA ARG A 128 -1.67 -12.33 19.84
C ARG A 128 -2.60 -11.93 18.69
N ARG A 129 -3.90 -12.17 18.87
CA ARG A 129 -4.94 -11.48 18.09
C ARG A 129 -4.67 -9.98 18.25
N GLN A 130 -4.07 -9.35 17.25
CA GLN A 130 -4.20 -7.91 17.11
C GLN A 130 -5.62 -7.63 16.64
N SER A 131 -6.50 -7.52 17.62
CA SER A 131 -7.75 -6.79 17.50
C SER A 131 -7.42 -5.30 17.32
N SER A 132 -7.28 -4.85 16.08
CA SER A 132 -7.73 -3.51 15.63
C SER A 132 -7.53 -3.31 14.12
N HIS A 133 -8.34 -3.99 13.30
CA HIS A 133 -8.76 -3.44 12.00
C HIS A 133 -10.24 -3.70 11.68
N ALA A 134 -10.98 -4.33 12.61
CA ALA A 134 -12.43 -4.41 12.57
C ALA A 134 -13.01 -3.25 13.41
N GLY A 135 -12.98 -2.05 12.85
CA GLY A 135 -13.32 -0.83 13.58
C GLY A 135 -14.01 0.24 12.77
N HIS A 136 -14.69 -0.08 11.66
CA HIS A 136 -15.83 0.71 11.19
C HIS A 136 -16.67 -0.11 10.19
N ARG A 137 -17.64 -0.86 10.73
CA ARG A 137 -18.84 -1.26 9.98
C ARG A 137 -20.04 -0.52 10.55
N THR A 138 -20.85 0.02 9.63
CA THR A 138 -22.29 0.36 9.70
C THR A 138 -22.75 1.66 10.40
N ARG A 139 -23.26 2.59 9.58
CA ARG A 139 -24.69 3.00 9.53
C ARG A 139 -24.94 3.66 8.18
N ALA A 140 -25.66 3.01 7.27
CA ALA A 140 -27.13 2.94 7.17
C ALA A 140 -27.70 4.11 6.37
N ALA A 141 -28.29 3.74 5.24
CA ALA A 141 -29.20 4.55 4.44
C ALA A 141 -30.30 5.18 5.31
N LYS A 142 -30.75 6.37 4.91
CA LYS A 142 -32.12 6.81 5.17
C LYS A 142 -32.61 7.62 3.98
N GLU A 143 -33.50 6.98 3.22
CA GLU A 143 -34.49 7.64 2.38
C GLU A 143 -35.35 8.63 3.19
N GLY A 144 -35.85 9.65 2.51
CA GLY A 144 -37.08 10.35 2.88
C GLY A 144 -36.91 11.81 3.27
N ARG A 145 -36.99 12.73 2.30
CA ARG A 145 -38.25 13.38 1.90
C ARG A 145 -38.10 14.14 0.61
#